data_AF-Q7DBR9-F1
#
_entry.id   AF-Q7DBR9-F1
#
_cell.length_a   1.000
_cell.length_b   1.000
_cell.length_c   1.000
_cell.angle_alpha   90.00
_cell.angle_beta   90.00
_cell.angle_gamma   90.00
#
_symmetry.space_group_name_H-M   'P 1'
#
loop_
_entity.id
_entity.type
_entity.pdbx_description
1 polymer ?
#
loop_
_entity_poly.entity_id
_entity_poly.type
_entity_poly.pdbx_seq_one_letter_code
_entity_poly.pdbx_strand_id
1 'polypeptide(L)'
;MIETLLDFSGLEDISRDLQLLSGAENNRVLREATRAGANVLKEEVVSRAPVRRGKLRRNVVVLSRRSRDGGMESGVHIRGVNPDTGNSDNTMKADNPRNAFYWRFVEMGTVNMPPHPFVRPAFDVRSEQAAQVAIARMNRAIDEVLRR
;
A
#
# COMPACT_ATOMS: atom_id res chain seq x y z
N MET A 1 18.15 -8.05 -17.03
CA MET A 1 18.44 -6.76 -16.37
C MET A 1 17.32 -5.83 -16.79
N ILE A 2 16.38 -5.52 -15.90
CA ILE A 2 15.28 -4.59 -16.22
C ILE A 2 15.87 -3.19 -15.97
N GLU A 3 16.15 -2.45 -17.04
CA GLU A 3 16.52 -1.04 -16.95
C GLU A 3 15.26 -0.24 -16.69
N THR A 4 14.97 0.03 -15.41
CA THR A 4 13.97 1.03 -15.05
C THR A 4 14.59 2.40 -15.28
N LEU A 5 14.37 2.97 -16.46
CA LEU A 5 14.70 4.36 -16.76
C LEU A 5 13.65 5.26 -16.08
N LEU A 6 13.70 5.28 -14.75
CA LEU A 6 12.95 6.22 -13.94
C LEU A 6 13.54 7.60 -14.19
N ASP A 7 12.77 8.49 -14.80
CA ASP A 7 13.12 9.90 -14.91
C ASP A 7 12.97 10.55 -13.53
N PHE A 8 14.11 10.82 -12.89
CA PHE A 8 14.16 11.42 -11.56
C PHE A 8 14.10 12.95 -11.60
N SER A 9 14.16 13.58 -12.78
CA SER A 9 14.17 15.05 -12.89
C SER A 9 12.91 15.68 -12.27
N GLY A 10 11.74 15.09 -12.52
CA GLY A 10 10.48 15.54 -11.93
C GLY A 10 10.38 15.36 -10.40
N LEU A 11 11.21 14.50 -9.79
CA LEU A 11 11.24 14.35 -8.33
C LEU A 11 11.98 15.51 -7.65
N GLU A 12 12.90 16.16 -8.34
CA GLU A 12 13.61 17.32 -7.82
C GLU A 12 12.68 18.54 -7.72
N ASP A 13 11.85 18.75 -8.75
CA ASP A 13 10.83 19.80 -8.75
C ASP A 13 9.85 19.63 -7.59
N ILE A 14 9.35 18.40 -7.40
CA ILE A 14 8.47 18.04 -6.29
C ILE A 14 9.12 18.31 -4.93
N SER A 15 10.41 17.98 -4.78
CA SER A 15 11.14 18.22 -3.55
C SER A 15 11.19 19.71 -3.20
N ARG A 16 11.45 20.56 -4.19
CA ARG A 16 11.45 22.02 -4.00
C ARG A 16 10.06 22.54 -3.64
N ASP A 17 9.03 22.10 -4.33
CA ASP A 17 7.67 22.55 -4.04
C ASP A 17 7.19 22.12 -2.65
N LEU A 18 7.55 20.90 -2.21
CA LEU A 18 7.25 20.42 -0.85
C LEU A 18 7.95 21.24 0.25
N GLN A 19 9.09 21.87 -0.02
CA GLN A 19 9.77 22.77 0.91
C GLN A 19 9.05 24.12 1.07
N LEU A 20 8.27 24.54 0.06
CA LEU A 20 7.46 25.76 0.12
C LEU A 20 6.20 25.59 0.97
N LEU A 21 5.74 24.35 1.17
CA LEU A 21 4.53 24.05 1.93
C LEU A 21 4.75 24.07 3.44
N SER A 22 3.72 24.42 4.21
CA SER A 22 3.74 24.20 5.65
C SER A 22 3.82 22.71 5.99
N GLY A 23 4.34 22.36 7.17
CA GLY A 23 4.43 20.96 7.60
C GLY A 23 3.07 20.23 7.63
N ALA A 24 1.97 20.93 7.88
CA ALA A 24 0.62 20.34 7.85
C ALA A 24 0.16 20.02 6.43
N GLU A 25 0.40 20.93 5.49
CA GLU A 25 0.09 20.75 4.07
C GLU A 25 0.93 19.65 3.45
N ASN A 26 2.23 19.64 3.72
CA ASN A 26 3.16 18.62 3.26
C ASN A 26 2.71 17.21 3.72
N ASN A 27 2.38 17.04 5.01
CA ASN A 27 1.87 15.76 5.52
C ASN A 27 0.57 15.30 4.85
N ARG A 28 -0.31 16.25 4.50
CA ARG A 28 -1.56 15.95 3.78
C ARG A 28 -1.26 15.49 2.36
N VAL A 29 -0.45 16.24 1.62
CA VAL A 29 -0.01 15.94 0.25
C VAL A 29 0.62 14.55 0.18
N LEU A 30 1.61 14.28 1.05
CA LEU A 30 2.29 12.98 1.10
C LEU A 30 1.34 11.83 1.43
N ARG A 31 0.37 12.04 2.33
CA ARG A 31 -0.64 11.02 2.66
C ARG A 31 -1.56 10.73 1.49
N GLU A 32 -2.05 11.75 0.81
CA GLU A 32 -2.94 11.58 -0.35
C GLU A 32 -2.22 10.89 -1.51
N ALA A 33 -0.98 11.30 -1.79
CA ALA A 33 -0.13 10.71 -2.83
C ALA A 33 0.18 9.23 -2.56
N THR A 34 0.75 8.91 -1.39
CA THR A 34 1.12 7.54 -1.06
C THR A 34 -0.10 6.62 -0.98
N ARG A 35 -1.24 7.11 -0.48
CA ARG A 35 -2.48 6.32 -0.46
C ARG A 35 -2.99 6.02 -1.86
N ALA A 36 -2.89 6.95 -2.81
CA ALA A 36 -3.32 6.72 -4.18
C ALA A 36 -2.53 5.57 -4.83
N GLY A 37 -1.19 5.57 -4.70
CA GLY A 37 -0.37 4.46 -5.17
C GLY A 37 -0.70 3.13 -4.47
N ALA A 38 -0.87 3.15 -3.13
CA ALA A 38 -1.24 1.96 -2.38
C ALA A 38 -2.62 1.39 -2.74
N ASN A 39 -3.57 2.23 -3.20
CA ASN A 39 -4.88 1.77 -3.65
C ASN A 39 -4.79 0.95 -4.95
N VAL A 40 -3.90 1.31 -5.88
CA VAL A 40 -3.64 0.53 -7.10
C VAL A 40 -3.19 -0.89 -6.72
N LEU A 41 -2.24 -0.99 -5.79
CA LEU A 41 -1.78 -2.29 -5.28
C LEU A 41 -2.92 -3.06 -4.58
N LYS A 42 -3.71 -2.38 -3.74
CA LYS A 42 -4.85 -2.99 -3.06
C LYS A 42 -5.84 -3.60 -4.05
N GLU A 43 -6.19 -2.89 -5.11
CA GLU A 43 -7.14 -3.36 -6.13
C GLU A 43 -6.65 -4.64 -6.79
N GLU A 44 -5.38 -4.68 -7.16
CA GLU A 44 -4.76 -5.86 -7.75
C GLU A 44 -4.73 -7.04 -6.77
N VAL A 45 -4.33 -6.80 -5.50
CA VAL A 45 -4.37 -7.83 -4.44
C VAL A 45 -5.79 -8.36 -4.25
N VAL A 46 -6.80 -7.49 -4.24
CA VAL A 46 -8.22 -7.89 -4.09
C VAL A 46 -8.72 -8.68 -5.31
N SER A 47 -8.22 -8.39 -6.50
CA SER A 47 -8.58 -9.11 -7.73
C SER A 47 -8.02 -10.54 -7.76
N ARG A 48 -6.81 -10.74 -7.24
CA ARG A 48 -6.13 -12.04 -7.18
C ARG A 48 -6.48 -12.87 -5.95
N ALA A 49 -6.96 -12.23 -4.89
CA ALA A 49 -7.24 -12.87 -3.62
C ALA A 49 -8.32 -13.98 -3.76
N PRO A 50 -8.04 -15.22 -3.31
CA PRO A 50 -9.00 -16.31 -3.35
C PRO A 50 -10.31 -15.99 -2.60
N VAL A 51 -11.43 -16.46 -3.16
CA VAL A 51 -12.77 -16.17 -2.63
C VAL A 51 -13.44 -17.44 -2.14
N ARG A 52 -13.63 -17.53 -0.82
CA ARG A 52 -14.54 -18.53 -0.21
C ARG A 52 -15.84 -17.88 0.28
N ARG A 53 -15.73 -17.01 1.28
CA ARG A 53 -16.84 -16.18 1.83
C ARG A 53 -16.59 -14.66 1.66
N GLY A 54 -15.57 -14.31 0.88
CA GLY A 54 -15.11 -12.92 0.69
C GLY A 54 -14.40 -12.26 1.88
N LYS A 55 -14.20 -12.96 3.00
CA LYS A 55 -13.55 -12.42 4.21
C LYS A 55 -12.15 -11.87 3.93
N LEU A 56 -11.36 -12.58 3.12
CA LEU A 56 -10.01 -12.16 2.74
C LEU A 56 -10.02 -10.82 1.99
N ARG A 57 -10.77 -10.75 0.87
CA ARG A 57 -10.93 -9.54 0.05
C ARG A 57 -11.36 -8.31 0.86
N ARG A 58 -12.31 -8.47 1.79
CA ARG A 58 -12.78 -7.37 2.67
C ARG A 58 -11.73 -6.86 3.65
N ASN A 59 -10.70 -7.65 3.94
CA ASN A 59 -9.66 -7.32 4.91
C ASN A 59 -8.36 -6.84 4.29
N VAL A 60 -8.28 -6.76 2.95
CA VAL A 60 -7.21 -6.06 2.25
C VAL A 60 -7.50 -4.55 2.34
N VAL A 61 -6.67 -3.84 3.09
CA VAL A 61 -6.83 -2.41 3.37
C VAL A 61 -5.53 -1.66 3.09
N VAL A 62 -5.61 -0.35 2.94
CA VAL A 62 -4.44 0.52 2.91
C VAL A 62 -4.27 1.14 4.29
N LEU A 63 -3.06 1.03 4.84
CA LEU A 63 -2.65 1.75 6.04
C LEU A 63 -1.62 2.79 5.67
N SER A 64 -1.67 3.94 6.33
CA SER A 64 -0.65 4.98 6.23
C SER A 64 0.00 5.16 7.58
N ARG A 65 1.32 5.29 7.59
CA ARG A 65 2.11 5.60 8.77
C ARG A 65 3.07 6.73 8.44
N ARG A 66 3.40 7.53 9.45
CA ARG A 66 4.51 8.47 9.34
C ARG A 66 5.81 7.68 9.37
N SER A 67 6.71 7.98 8.45
CA SER A 67 8.05 7.42 8.47
C SER A 67 8.88 8.10 9.56
N ARG A 68 9.96 7.44 10.00
CA ARG A 68 10.88 8.01 11.00
C ARG A 68 11.60 9.24 10.45
N ASP A 69 11.80 9.29 9.14
CA ASP A 69 12.51 10.36 8.44
C ASP A 69 11.60 11.55 8.08
N GLY A 70 10.41 11.63 8.69
CA GLY A 70 9.48 12.73 8.49
C GLY A 70 8.52 12.58 7.30
N GLY A 71 8.75 11.60 6.42
CA GLY A 71 7.86 11.27 5.30
C GLY A 71 6.57 10.53 5.68
N MET A 72 5.78 10.16 4.68
CA MET A 72 4.58 9.33 4.83
C MET A 72 4.73 8.05 4.01
N GLU A 73 4.41 6.91 4.61
CA GLU A 73 4.40 5.62 3.95
C GLU A 73 2.98 5.08 3.94
N SER A 74 2.49 4.64 2.79
CA SER A 74 1.22 3.93 2.69
C SER A 74 1.43 2.58 2.00
N GLY A 75 0.82 1.54 2.55
CA GLY A 75 1.00 0.18 2.05
C GLY A 75 -0.25 -0.67 2.20
N VAL A 76 -0.29 -1.77 1.45
CA VAL A 76 -1.35 -2.77 1.56
C VAL A 76 -1.13 -3.58 2.83
N HIS A 77 -2.17 -3.69 3.64
CA HIS A 77 -2.21 -4.46 4.86
C HIS A 77 -3.40 -5.41 4.83
N ILE A 78 -3.18 -6.65 5.24
CA ILE A 78 -4.25 -7.65 5.39
C ILE A 78 -4.55 -7.77 6.88
N ARG A 79 -5.76 -7.40 7.30
CA ARG A 79 -6.14 -7.41 8.72
C ARG A 79 -6.12 -8.82 9.31
N GLY A 80 -5.85 -8.94 10.61
CA GLY A 80 -5.58 -10.22 11.26
C GLY A 80 -4.10 -10.59 11.22
N VAL A 81 -3.23 -9.56 11.17
CA VAL A 81 -1.78 -9.66 11.33
C VAL A 81 -1.41 -9.04 12.68
N ASN A 82 -0.58 -9.74 13.44
CA ASN A 82 0.02 -9.24 14.66
C ASN A 82 1.02 -8.12 14.29
N PRO A 83 0.83 -6.87 14.80
CA PRO A 83 1.67 -5.74 14.43
C PRO A 83 3.16 -5.90 14.77
N ASP A 84 3.47 -6.61 15.85
CA ASP A 84 4.84 -6.76 16.36
C ASP A 84 5.64 -7.78 15.55
N THR A 85 4.97 -8.83 15.06
CA THR A 85 5.64 -9.97 14.41
C THR A 85 5.37 -10.09 12.91
N GLY A 86 4.35 -9.41 12.38
CA GLY A 86 3.91 -9.55 10.99
C GLY A 86 3.27 -10.91 10.67
N ASN A 87 3.11 -11.79 11.67
CA ASN A 87 2.44 -13.08 11.53
C ASN A 87 0.93 -12.94 11.67
N SER A 88 0.18 -13.99 11.32
CA SER A 88 -1.26 -14.01 11.58
C SER A 88 -1.57 -13.86 13.08
N ASP A 89 -2.54 -13.02 13.41
CA ASP A 89 -2.91 -12.71 14.79
C ASP A 89 -3.77 -13.81 15.41
N ASN A 90 -3.15 -14.60 16.30
CA ASN A 90 -3.80 -15.68 17.04
C ASN A 90 -4.74 -15.19 18.17
N THR A 91 -4.69 -13.90 18.54
CA THR A 91 -5.49 -13.36 19.66
C THR A 91 -6.92 -13.01 19.24
N MET A 92 -7.13 -12.73 17.95
CA MET A 92 -8.44 -12.43 17.40
C MET A 92 -9.26 -13.70 17.18
N LYS A 93 -10.54 -13.68 17.58
CA LYS A 93 -11.46 -14.80 17.30
C LYS A 93 -11.59 -15.08 15.80
N ALA A 94 -11.74 -16.35 15.43
CA ALA A 94 -11.79 -16.79 14.04
C ALA A 94 -13.03 -16.28 13.28
N ASP A 95 -14.12 -16.02 13.99
CA ASP A 95 -15.38 -15.47 13.48
C ASP A 95 -15.32 -13.94 13.28
N ASN A 96 -14.39 -13.24 13.94
CA ASN A 96 -14.27 -11.79 13.85
C ASN A 96 -14.17 -11.35 12.38
N PRO A 97 -15.09 -10.50 11.86
CA PRO A 97 -15.13 -10.13 10.46
C PRO A 97 -13.87 -9.42 9.98
N ARG A 98 -13.10 -8.81 10.90
CA ARG A 98 -11.83 -8.11 10.63
C ARG A 98 -10.58 -8.99 10.76
N ASN A 99 -10.76 -10.29 10.97
CA ASN A 99 -9.64 -11.22 11.13
C ASN A 99 -9.46 -12.09 9.87
N ALA A 100 -8.51 -11.76 9.01
CA ALA A 100 -8.13 -12.62 7.90
C ALA A 100 -6.98 -13.58 8.25
N PHE A 101 -6.94 -14.10 9.49
CA PHE A 101 -5.94 -15.03 10.02
C PHE A 101 -5.27 -15.97 8.99
N TYR A 102 -6.06 -16.64 8.14
CA TYR A 102 -5.53 -17.63 7.21
C TYR A 102 -4.81 -17.07 5.97
N TRP A 103 -4.77 -15.75 5.76
CA TRP A 103 -4.26 -15.15 4.52
C TRP A 103 -2.83 -15.57 4.20
N ARG A 104 -1.96 -15.67 5.21
CA ARG A 104 -0.54 -15.99 5.02
C ARG A 104 -0.33 -17.45 4.62
N PHE A 105 -1.11 -18.36 5.20
CA PHE A 105 -1.11 -19.77 4.81
C PHE A 105 -1.61 -19.96 3.39
N VAL A 106 -2.51 -19.10 2.92
CA VAL A 106 -2.94 -19.08 1.51
C VAL A 106 -1.83 -18.56 0.61
N GLU A 107 -1.17 -17.45 0.96
CA GLU A 107 -0.07 -16.87 0.17
C GLU A 107 1.14 -17.83 0.05
N MET A 108 1.54 -18.45 1.16
CA MET A 108 2.80 -19.21 1.27
C MET A 108 2.61 -20.74 1.22
N GLY A 109 1.37 -21.22 1.31
CA GLY A 109 1.08 -22.64 1.43
C GLY A 109 1.34 -23.19 2.83
N THR A 110 1.07 -24.49 2.98
CA THR A 110 1.29 -25.27 4.20
C THR A 110 1.77 -26.67 3.80
N VAL A 111 2.15 -27.49 4.78
CA VAL A 111 2.50 -28.91 4.56
C VAL A 111 1.40 -29.69 3.81
N ASN A 112 0.13 -29.29 3.96
CA ASN A 112 -1.03 -29.99 3.40
C ASN A 112 -1.70 -29.24 2.24
N MET A 113 -1.17 -28.09 1.82
CA MET A 113 -1.81 -27.23 0.81
C MET A 113 -0.76 -26.42 0.05
N PRO A 114 -0.72 -26.46 -1.30
CA PRO A 114 0.22 -25.65 -2.06
C PRO A 114 -0.04 -24.14 -1.91
N PRO A 115 0.97 -23.28 -2.14
CA PRO A 115 0.83 -21.83 -2.11
C PRO A 115 -0.11 -21.33 -3.22
N HIS A 116 -0.93 -20.34 -2.88
CA HIS A 116 -1.76 -19.61 -3.83
C HIS A 116 -1.45 -18.11 -3.74
N PRO A 117 -0.29 -17.68 -4.30
CA PRO A 117 0.20 -16.31 -4.12
C PRO A 117 -0.69 -15.29 -4.82
N PHE A 118 -1.02 -14.21 -4.12
CA PHE A 118 -1.87 -13.12 -4.59
C PHE A 118 -1.33 -11.74 -4.18
N VAL A 119 -0.48 -11.65 -3.15
CA VAL A 119 0.14 -10.39 -2.72
C VAL A 119 1.41 -10.11 -3.53
N ARG A 120 2.37 -11.05 -3.54
CA ARG A 120 3.63 -10.88 -4.28
C ARG A 120 3.40 -10.61 -5.78
N PRO A 121 2.56 -11.39 -6.49
CA PRO A 121 2.32 -11.16 -7.91
C PRO A 121 1.61 -9.84 -8.19
N ALA A 122 0.76 -9.37 -7.26
CA ALA A 122 0.11 -8.07 -7.40
C ALA A 122 1.13 -6.92 -7.33
N PHE A 123 2.11 -7.03 -6.43
CA PHE A 123 3.18 -6.06 -6.34
C PHE A 123 4.06 -6.05 -7.59
N ASP A 124 4.51 -7.23 -8.03
CA ASP A 124 5.40 -7.34 -9.18
C ASP A 124 4.78 -6.74 -10.46
N VAL A 125 3.46 -6.89 -10.65
CA VAL A 125 2.75 -6.39 -11.84
C VAL A 125 2.41 -4.91 -11.76
N ARG A 126 2.12 -4.36 -10.58
CA ARG A 126 1.57 -3.00 -10.43
C ARG A 126 2.48 -2.01 -9.71
N SER A 127 3.67 -2.42 -9.28
CA SER A 127 4.62 -1.56 -8.56
C SER A 127 4.94 -0.27 -9.31
N GLU A 128 5.26 -0.37 -10.61
CA GLU A 128 5.57 0.79 -11.45
C GLU A 128 4.35 1.71 -11.61
N GLN A 129 3.18 1.16 -11.92
CA GLN A 129 1.95 1.95 -12.04
C GLN A 129 1.58 2.63 -10.72
N ALA A 130 1.76 1.94 -9.58
CA ALA A 130 1.51 2.52 -8.27
C ALA A 130 2.43 3.72 -7.99
N ALA A 131 3.70 3.63 -8.40
CA ALA A 131 4.66 4.74 -8.30
C ALA A 131 4.23 5.93 -9.18
N GLN A 132 3.88 5.68 -10.44
CA GLN A 132 3.40 6.72 -11.36
C GLN A 132 2.14 7.42 -10.83
N VAL A 133 1.16 6.66 -10.31
CA VAL A 133 -0.06 7.21 -9.71
C VAL A 133 0.25 8.04 -8.46
N ALA A 134 1.19 7.60 -7.63
CA ALA A 134 1.61 8.36 -6.45
C ALA A 134 2.24 9.69 -6.83
N ILE A 135 3.16 9.71 -7.80
CA ILE A 135 3.82 10.93 -8.30
C ILE A 135 2.79 11.87 -8.92
N ALA A 136 1.92 11.37 -9.80
CA ALA A 136 0.88 12.18 -10.43
C ALA A 136 -0.09 12.79 -9.40
N ARG A 137 -0.45 12.02 -8.36
CA ARG A 137 -1.32 12.52 -7.29
C ARG A 137 -0.62 13.58 -6.42
N MET A 138 0.68 13.42 -6.20
CA MET A 138 1.51 14.38 -5.47
C MET A 138 1.55 15.72 -6.18
N ASN A 139 1.87 15.75 -7.47
CA ASN A 139 1.87 16.98 -8.28
C ASN A 139 0.53 17.71 -8.19
N ARG A 140 -0.58 16.98 -8.40
CA ARG A 140 -1.91 17.57 -8.29
C ARG A 140 -2.20 18.12 -6.89
N ALA A 141 -1.80 17.42 -5.83
CA ALA A 141 -2.01 17.88 -4.46
C ALA A 141 -1.20 19.14 -4.13
N ILE A 142 0.04 19.22 -4.63
CA ILE A 142 0.89 20.41 -4.50
C ILE A 142 0.23 21.60 -5.21
N ASP A 143 -0.19 21.43 -6.47
CA ASP A 143 -0.89 22.46 -7.23
C ASP A 143 -2.14 22.97 -6.52
N GLU A 144 -2.93 22.07 -5.93
CA GLU A 144 -4.14 22.41 -5.16
C GLU A 144 -3.83 23.26 -3.92
N VAL A 145 -2.69 23.03 -3.27
CA VAL A 145 -2.26 23.81 -2.11
C VAL A 145 -1.67 25.16 -2.52
N LEU A 146 -0.81 25.20 -3.55
CA LEU A 146 -0.16 26.43 -4.00
C LEU A 146 -1.12 27.42 -4.69
N ARG A 147 -2.25 26.95 -5.23
CA ARG A 147 -3.29 27.80 -5.82
C ARG A 147 -4.20 28.49 -4.78
N ARG A 148 -4.11 28.09 -3.52
CA ARG A 148 -4.95 28.62 -2.43
C ARG A 148 -4.31 29.85 -1.79
#